data_AF-A0A7W1BVL0-F1
#
_entry.id   AF-A0A7W1BVL0-F1
#
_cell.length_a   1.000
_cell.length_b   1.000
_cell.length_c   1.000
_cell.angle_alpha   90.00
_cell.angle_beta   90.00
_cell.angle_gamma   90.00
#
_symmetry.space_group_name_H-M   'P 1'
#
loop_
_entity.id
_entity.type
_entity.pdbx_description
1 polymer ?
#
loop_
_entity_poly.entity_id
_entity_poly.type
_entity_poly.pdbx_seq_one_letter_code
_entity_poly.pdbx_strand_id
1 'polypeptide(L)'
;AEELEIHPDEVREILRMSQLPISLEKPVGEDDDASLGDFVPDEAAESPFDTASLSLRREDVEVALSALPDRERRVIELRYGLDGSQPCTLEEVGRTFGVTRERIRQIENNTLKKLESLPEAQGLKDCV
;
A
#
# COMPACT_ATOMS: atom_id res chain seq x y z
N ALA A 1 43.45 -7.51 -4.76
CA ALA A 1 43.17 -6.80 -3.50
C ALA A 1 44.48 -6.56 -2.77
N GLU A 2 45.20 -7.62 -2.36
CA GLU A 2 46.54 -7.50 -1.75
C GLU A 2 47.57 -6.78 -2.63
N GLU A 3 47.67 -7.12 -3.93
CA GLU A 3 48.60 -6.45 -4.86
C GLU A 3 48.29 -4.97 -5.14
N LEU A 4 47.05 -4.54 -4.86
CA LEU A 4 46.53 -3.21 -5.20
C LEU A 4 46.29 -2.34 -3.94
N GLU A 5 46.59 -2.86 -2.74
CA GLU A 5 46.38 -2.21 -1.44
C GLU A 5 44.94 -1.66 -1.21
N ILE A 6 43.94 -2.23 -1.87
CA ILE A 6 42.53 -1.83 -1.78
C ILE A 6 41.65 -2.97 -1.24
N HIS A 7 40.55 -2.60 -0.56
CA HIS A 7 39.67 -3.57 0.07
C HIS A 7 39.01 -4.48 -0.98
N PRO A 8 38.85 -5.80 -0.74
CA PRO A 8 38.25 -6.72 -1.70
C PRO A 8 36.85 -6.31 -2.19
N ASP A 9 36.08 -5.60 -1.35
CA ASP A 9 34.76 -5.08 -1.72
C ASP A 9 34.85 -3.96 -2.75
N GLU A 10 35.82 -3.06 -2.58
CA GLU A 10 36.09 -1.93 -3.48
C GLU A 10 36.57 -2.43 -4.85
N VAL A 11 37.40 -3.47 -4.87
CA VAL A 11 37.78 -4.16 -6.12
C VAL A 11 36.56 -4.72 -6.85
N ARG A 12 35.62 -5.33 -6.12
CA ARG A 12 34.40 -5.90 -6.72
C ARG A 12 33.46 -4.82 -7.25
N GLU A 13 33.39 -3.67 -6.58
CA GLU A 13 32.58 -2.53 -7.02
C GLU A 13 33.16 -1.90 -8.30
N ILE A 14 34.47 -1.64 -8.33
CA ILE A 14 35.17 -1.11 -9.52
C ILE A 14 35.02 -2.05 -10.71
N LEU A 15 35.14 -3.37 -10.50
CA LEU A 15 34.95 -4.38 -11.54
C LEU A 15 33.50 -4.50 -12.03
N ARG A 16 32.50 -4.14 -11.21
CA ARG A 16 31.10 -4.06 -11.65
C ARG A 16 30.85 -2.81 -12.47
N MET A 17 31.41 -1.67 -12.06
CA MET A 17 31.25 -0.38 -12.75
C MET A 17 31.95 -0.35 -14.11
N SER A 18 33.02 -1.13 -14.29
CA SER A 18 33.76 -1.18 -15.56
C SER A 18 33.10 -2.07 -16.63
N GLN A 19 32.01 -2.78 -16.31
CA GLN A 19 31.29 -3.58 -17.28
C GLN A 19 30.51 -2.68 -18.25
N LEU A 20 30.63 -2.97 -19.55
CA LEU A 20 29.84 -2.30 -20.58
C LEU A 20 28.39 -2.80 -20.55
N PRO A 21 27.40 -1.92 -20.79
CA PRO A 21 26.01 -2.32 -20.90
C PRO A 21 25.83 -3.31 -22.06
N ILE A 22 24.97 -4.31 -21.86
CA ILE A 22 24.61 -5.28 -22.87
C ILE A 22 23.35 -4.80 -23.58
N SER A 23 23.28 -4.95 -24.90
CA SER A 23 22.09 -4.62 -25.67
C SER A 23 20.92 -5.54 -25.28
N LEU A 24 19.75 -4.96 -25.06
CA LEU A 24 18.51 -5.72 -24.84
C LEU A 24 18.05 -6.45 -26.10
N GLU A 25 18.45 -5.99 -27.30
CA GLU A 25 18.16 -6.65 -28.57
C GLU A 25 19.05 -7.88 -28.83
N LYS A 26 20.00 -8.17 -27.94
CA LYS A 26 20.88 -9.32 -28.11
C LYS A 26 20.03 -10.61 -28.11
N PRO A 27 20.10 -11.46 -29.15
CA PRO A 27 19.33 -12.69 -29.20
C PRO A 27 19.75 -13.64 -28.09
N VAL A 28 18.79 -14.43 -27.62
CA VAL A 28 18.93 -15.42 -26.56
C VAL A 28 18.43 -16.76 -27.09
N GLY A 29 19.24 -17.80 -26.96
CA GLY A 29 18.94 -19.13 -27.51
C GLY A 29 19.47 -19.33 -28.93
N GLU A 30 19.09 -20.43 -29.56
CA GLU A 30 19.57 -20.82 -30.91
C GLU A 30 18.62 -20.36 -32.03
N ASP A 31 17.36 -20.12 -31.71
CA ASP A 31 16.30 -19.85 -32.70
C ASP A 31 16.13 -18.35 -33.05
N ASP A 32 16.97 -17.46 -32.51
CA ASP A 32 16.95 -15.98 -32.69
C ASP A 32 15.59 -15.28 -32.45
N ASP A 33 14.55 -16.01 -32.02
CA ASP A 33 13.18 -15.51 -31.83
C ASP A 33 12.99 -14.70 -30.53
N ALA A 34 13.94 -14.78 -29.59
CA ALA A 34 13.86 -14.11 -28.30
C ALA A 34 15.08 -13.21 -28.07
N SER A 35 14.83 -11.99 -27.60
CA SER A 35 15.85 -11.02 -27.23
C SER A 35 16.03 -10.98 -25.71
N LEU A 36 17.16 -10.47 -25.24
CA LEU A 36 17.45 -10.34 -23.82
C LEU A 36 16.43 -9.43 -23.11
N GLY A 37 15.88 -8.44 -23.81
CA GLY A 37 14.83 -7.55 -23.32
C GLY A 37 13.51 -8.26 -23.00
N ASP A 38 13.18 -9.35 -23.69
CA ASP A 38 11.93 -10.09 -23.47
C ASP A 38 11.89 -10.79 -22.09
N PHE A 39 13.03 -10.91 -21.42
CA PHE A 39 13.18 -11.51 -20.10
C PHE A 39 13.37 -10.50 -18.98
N VAL A 40 13.40 -9.20 -19.29
CA VAL A 40 13.52 -8.14 -18.28
C VAL A 40 12.11 -7.76 -17.82
N PRO A 41 11.68 -8.15 -16.61
CA PRO A 41 10.37 -7.75 -16.11
C PRO A 41 10.37 -6.26 -15.82
N ASP A 42 9.22 -5.62 -16.01
CA ASP A 42 8.97 -4.30 -15.46
C ASP A 42 8.67 -4.43 -13.97
N GLU A 43 9.68 -4.18 -13.13
CA GLU A 43 9.54 -4.20 -11.67
C GLU A 43 8.65 -3.06 -11.13
N ALA A 44 8.38 -2.03 -11.95
CA ALA A 44 7.48 -0.94 -11.59
C ALA A 44 6.02 -1.18 -12.01
N ALA A 45 5.75 -2.23 -12.78
CA ALA A 45 4.39 -2.56 -13.21
C ALA A 45 3.55 -3.05 -12.02
N GLU A 46 2.35 -2.47 -11.88
CA GLU A 46 1.39 -2.94 -10.88
C GLU A 46 0.85 -4.33 -11.27
N SER A 47 0.85 -5.25 -10.30
CA SER A 47 0.25 -6.57 -10.46
C SER A 47 -1.28 -6.43 -10.58
N PRO A 48 -1.91 -6.97 -11.64
CA PRO A 48 -3.38 -6.95 -11.78
C PRO A 48 -4.10 -7.59 -10.61
N PHE A 49 -3.49 -8.62 -10.00
CA PHE A 49 -4.00 -9.27 -8.81
C PHE A 49 -3.99 -8.33 -7.61
N ASP A 50 -2.92 -7.55 -7.43
CA ASP A 50 -2.81 -6.61 -6.32
C ASP A 50 -3.78 -5.44 -6.49
N THR A 51 -3.91 -4.91 -7.72
CA THR A 51 -4.89 -3.87 -8.05
C THR A 51 -6.33 -4.35 -7.77
N ALA A 52 -6.69 -5.55 -8.23
CA ALA A 52 -8.02 -6.13 -7.98
C ALA A 52 -8.26 -6.36 -6.47
N SER A 53 -7.27 -6.87 -5.75
CA SER A 53 -7.34 -7.08 -4.31
C SER A 53 -7.53 -5.76 -3.55
N LEU A 54 -6.86 -4.69 -3.96
CA LEU A 54 -7.03 -3.35 -3.40
C LEU A 54 -8.45 -2.82 -3.64
N SER A 55 -8.98 -2.99 -4.85
CA SER A 55 -10.35 -2.57 -5.19
C SER A 55 -11.39 -3.29 -4.35
N LEU A 56 -11.29 -4.61 -4.18
CA LEU A 56 -12.20 -5.39 -3.35
C LEU A 56 -12.16 -4.93 -1.88
N ARG A 57 -10.96 -4.69 -1.34
CA ARG A 57 -10.80 -4.18 0.03
C ARG A 57 -11.45 -2.81 0.22
N ARG A 58 -11.38 -1.93 -0.77
CA ARG A 58 -12.05 -0.62 -0.72
C ARG A 58 -13.57 -0.79 -0.67
N GLU A 59 -14.10 -1.69 -1.50
CA GLU A 59 -15.54 -2.00 -1.52
C GLU A 59 -16.02 -2.56 -0.18
N ASP A 60 -15.26 -3.47 0.44
CA ASP A 60 -15.58 -4.01 1.77
C ASP A 60 -15.63 -2.92 2.85
N VAL A 61 -14.72 -1.95 2.80
CA VAL A 61 -14.73 -0.79 3.71
C VAL A 61 -15.97 0.07 3.47
N GLU A 62 -16.31 0.36 2.21
CA GLU A 62 -17.50 1.15 1.87
C GLU A 62 -18.79 0.46 2.34
N VAL A 63 -18.91 -0.84 2.15
CA VAL A 63 -20.03 -1.65 2.62
C VAL A 63 -20.15 -1.58 4.15
N ALA A 64 -19.04 -1.76 4.87
CA ALA A 64 -19.02 -1.67 6.34
C ALA A 64 -19.40 -0.27 6.85
N LEU A 65 -18.90 0.79 6.21
CA LEU A 65 -19.22 2.18 6.55
C LEU A 65 -20.68 2.53 6.25
N SER A 66 -21.28 1.94 5.20
CA SER A 66 -22.68 2.18 4.84
C SER A 66 -23.67 1.74 5.93
N ALA A 67 -23.32 0.69 6.70
CA ALA A 67 -24.13 0.18 7.81
C ALA A 67 -24.09 1.08 9.07
N LEU A 68 -23.16 2.05 9.11
CA LEU A 68 -23.05 2.97 10.23
C LEU A 68 -24.02 4.14 10.13
N PRO A 69 -24.49 4.70 11.27
CA PRO A 69 -25.18 5.99 11.28
C PRO A 69 -24.31 7.10 10.69
N ASP A 70 -24.91 8.04 9.96
CA ASP A 70 -24.19 9.09 9.24
C ASP A 70 -23.18 9.86 10.10
N ARG A 71 -23.53 10.14 11.36
CA ARG A 71 -22.65 10.85 12.30
C ARG A 71 -21.43 10.01 12.70
N GLU A 72 -21.61 8.72 12.90
CA GLU A 72 -20.53 7.79 13.24
C GLU A 72 -19.63 7.56 12.03
N ARG A 73 -20.23 7.36 10.86
CA ARG A 73 -19.54 7.23 9.58
C ARG A 73 -18.61 8.41 9.32
N ARG A 74 -19.12 9.64 9.40
CA ARG A 74 -18.31 10.85 9.17
C ARG A 74 -17.18 11.05 10.18
N VAL A 75 -17.36 10.59 11.43
CA VAL A 75 -16.28 10.64 12.43
C VAL A 75 -15.15 9.70 12.03
N ILE A 76 -15.47 8.47 11.59
CA ILE A 76 -14.48 7.48 11.14
C ILE A 76 -13.83 7.91 9.82
N GLU A 77 -14.60 8.39 8.84
CA GLU A 77 -14.09 8.88 7.56
C GLU A 77 -13.04 9.98 7.76
N LEU A 78 -13.34 11.02 8.55
CA LEU A 78 -12.40 12.10 8.84
C LEU A 78 -11.20 11.63 9.69
N ARG A 79 -11.42 10.70 10.62
CA ARG A 79 -10.35 10.22 11.51
C ARG A 79 -9.28 9.45 10.75
N TYR A 80 -9.68 8.65 9.76
CA TYR A 80 -8.81 7.75 9.01
C TYR A 80 -8.57 8.21 7.56
N GLY A 81 -9.19 9.29 7.10
CA GLY A 81 -9.03 9.81 5.73
C GLY A 81 -9.67 8.91 4.67
N LEU A 82 -10.75 8.20 5.01
CA LEU A 82 -11.37 7.20 4.11
C LEU A 82 -12.13 7.84 2.95
N ASP A 83 -12.44 9.13 3.04
CA ASP A 83 -13.04 9.95 1.98
C ASP A 83 -11.99 10.58 1.03
N GLY A 84 -10.72 10.20 1.17
CA GLY A 84 -9.60 10.77 0.42
C GLY A 84 -9.02 12.04 1.04
N SER A 85 -9.53 12.49 2.19
CA SER A 85 -8.91 13.57 2.98
C SER A 85 -7.72 13.07 3.80
N GLN A 86 -6.91 14.00 4.33
CA GLN A 86 -5.84 13.62 5.27
C GLN A 86 -6.45 13.18 6.61
N PRO A 87 -5.93 12.11 7.24
CA PRO A 87 -6.39 11.67 8.55
C PRO A 87 -6.31 12.79 9.58
N CYS A 88 -7.44 13.10 10.22
CA CYS A 88 -7.53 14.12 11.25
C CYS A 88 -7.32 13.55 12.65
N THR A 89 -6.79 14.35 13.57
CA THR A 89 -6.67 14.02 14.99
C THR A 89 -8.02 14.08 15.70
N LEU A 90 -8.14 13.42 16.87
CA LEU A 90 -9.36 13.48 17.70
C LEU A 90 -9.77 14.92 18.06
N GLU A 91 -8.80 15.83 18.20
CA GLU A 91 -9.07 17.22 18.52
C GLU A 91 -9.62 17.99 17.31
N GLU A 92 -9.06 17.78 16.11
CA GLU A 92 -9.54 18.40 14.86
C GLU A 92 -10.94 17.91 14.49
N VAL A 93 -11.19 16.61 14.62
CA VAL A 93 -12.53 16.04 14.47
C VAL A 93 -13.46 16.63 15.53
N GLY A 94 -13.02 16.76 16.79
CA GLY A 94 -13.81 17.38 17.85
C GLY A 94 -14.23 18.81 17.53
N ARG A 95 -13.30 19.62 17.01
CA ARG A 95 -13.57 21.00 16.55
C ARG A 95 -14.60 21.03 15.42
N THR A 96 -14.50 20.12 14.46
CA THR A 96 -15.42 20.02 13.31
C THR A 96 -16.85 19.66 13.74
N PHE A 97 -17.00 18.77 14.73
CA PHE A 97 -18.30 18.33 15.24
C PHE A 97 -18.83 19.15 16.43
N GLY A 98 -18.09 20.17 16.90
CA GLY A 98 -18.45 20.98 18.05
C GLY A 98 -18.51 20.19 19.37
N VAL A 99 -17.67 19.17 19.52
CA VAL A 99 -17.63 18.29 20.70
C VAL A 99 -16.21 18.15 21.24
N THR A 100 -16.10 17.66 22.48
CA THR A 100 -14.79 17.46 23.11
C THR A 100 -14.02 16.31 22.46
N ARG A 101 -12.68 16.35 22.57
CA ARG A 101 -11.79 15.25 22.17
C ARG A 101 -12.24 13.91 22.74
N GLU A 102 -12.59 13.88 24.03
CA GLU A 102 -13.02 12.66 24.72
C GLU A 102 -14.34 12.13 24.15
N ARG A 103 -15.24 13.01 23.71
CA ARG A 103 -16.48 12.59 23.07
C ARG A 103 -16.21 11.92 21.72
N ILE A 104 -15.28 12.44 20.91
CA ILE A 104 -14.87 11.78 19.66
C ILE A 104 -14.23 10.42 19.95
N ARG A 105 -13.35 10.33 20.95
CA ARG A 105 -12.74 9.06 21.37
C ARG A 105 -13.78 8.00 21.75
N GLN A 106 -14.85 8.41 22.44
CA GLN A 106 -15.96 7.51 22.78
C GLN A 106 -16.73 7.05 21.54
N ILE A 107 -17.03 7.97 20.62
CA ILE A 107 -17.72 7.63 19.36
C ILE A 107 -16.87 6.63 18.57
N GLU A 108 -15.58 6.92 18.36
CA GLU A 108 -14.62 6.03 17.68
C GLU A 108 -14.64 4.62 18.28
N ASN A 109 -14.44 4.48 19.60
CA ASN A 109 -14.41 3.16 20.24
C ASN A 109 -15.75 2.41 20.14
N ASN A 110 -16.87 3.10 20.26
CA ASN A 110 -18.18 2.47 20.14
C ASN A 110 -18.47 2.03 18.70
N THR A 111 -18.10 2.86 17.74
CA THR A 111 -18.28 2.57 16.31
C THR A 111 -17.38 1.43 15.86
N LEU A 112 -16.11 1.38 16.31
CA LEU A 112 -15.21 0.26 16.01
C LEU A 112 -15.74 -1.06 16.58
N LYS A 113 -16.21 -1.07 17.83
CA LYS A 113 -16.85 -2.27 18.42
C LYS A 113 -18.11 -2.68 17.65
N LYS A 114 -18.88 -1.71 17.16
CA LYS A 114 -20.06 -1.99 16.35
C LYS A 114 -19.66 -2.64 15.03
N LEU A 115 -18.67 -2.09 14.33
CA LEU A 115 -18.10 -2.68 13.12
C LEU A 115 -17.60 -4.11 13.38
N GLU A 116 -16.90 -4.39 14.48
CA GLU A 116 -16.46 -5.76 14.81
C GLU A 116 -17.61 -6.78 14.90
N SER A 117 -18.81 -6.33 15.27
CA SER A 117 -19.99 -7.19 15.44
C SER A 117 -20.91 -7.27 14.22
N LEU A 118 -20.73 -6.38 13.23
CA LEU A 118 -21.62 -6.30 12.07
C LEU A 118 -21.26 -7.37 11.03
N PRO A 119 -22.24 -8.09 10.46
CA PRO A 119 -21.99 -9.05 9.39
C PRO A 119 -21.40 -8.38 8.13
N GLU A 120 -21.76 -7.12 7.86
CA GLU A 120 -21.24 -6.32 6.75
C GLU A 120 -19.74 -6.02 6.88
N ALA A 121 -19.19 -6.06 8.09
CA ALA A 121 -17.78 -5.84 8.37
C ALA A 121 -17.00 -7.16 8.53
N GLN A 122 -17.65 -8.31 8.35
CA GLN A 122 -16.99 -9.61 8.44
C GLN A 122 -15.98 -9.81 7.30
N GLY A 123 -16.26 -9.29 6.09
CA GLY A 123 -15.33 -9.32 4.96
C GLY A 123 -14.00 -8.61 5.23
N LEU A 124 -13.99 -7.61 6.12
CA LEU A 124 -12.77 -6.94 6.57
C LEU A 124 -11.85 -7.83 7.42
N LYS A 125 -12.39 -8.86 8.09
CA LYS A 125 -11.62 -9.78 8.93
C LYS A 125 -10.90 -10.85 8.12
N ASP A 126 -11.49 -11.26 7.00
CA ASP A 126 -10.96 -12.33 6.16
C ASP A 126 -9.78 -11.87 5.28
N CYS A 127 -9.46 -10.56 5.31
CA CYS A 127 -8.42 -9.92 4.51
C CYS A 127 -7.06 -9.74 5.22
N VAL A 128 -6.89 -10.25 6.45
CA VAL A 128 -5.66 -10.18 7.28
C VAL A 128 -4.90 -11.49 7.24
#